data_AF-A0A2V5PDG4-F1
#
_entry.id   AF-A0A2V5PDG4-F1
#
_cell.length_a   1.000
_cell.length_b   1.000
_cell.length_c   1.000
_cell.angle_alpha   90.00
_cell.angle_beta   90.00
_cell.angle_gamma   90.00
#
_symmetry.space_group_name_H-M   'P 1'
#
loop_
_entity.id
_entity.type
_entity.pdbx_description
1 polymer ?
#
loop_
_entity_poly.entity_id
_entity_poly.type
_entity_poly.pdbx_seq_one_letter_code
_entity_poly.pdbx_strand_id
1 'polypeptide(L)'
;MATMKLQHSVKIIFAGALIALMSACATMTPSGPAALAGTWTNSLGTVWTINADGTFHVMATHPKAEIWGTYTVAGDTITAQETRRSGAIPKACRGPGVYKFSRPDQNSLSFVLVSDVCKPRIRNVTQPWHRK
;
A
#
# COMPACT_ATOMS: atom_id res chain seq x y z
N MET A 1 -57.74 -0.66 23.33
CA MET A 1 -56.40 -1.24 23.56
C MET A 1 -55.72 -1.45 22.22
N ALA A 2 -54.91 -0.48 21.79
CA ALA A 2 -54.22 -0.49 20.51
C ALA A 2 -52.72 -0.70 20.75
N THR A 3 -52.31 -1.94 20.98
CA THR A 3 -50.93 -2.25 21.33
C THR A 3 -50.51 -3.58 20.70
N MET A 4 -50.34 -3.62 19.37
CA MET A 4 -49.62 -4.74 18.74
C MET A 4 -49.08 -4.49 17.32
N LYS A 5 -49.33 -3.32 16.69
CA LYS A 5 -48.76 -3.01 15.36
C LYS A 5 -47.40 -2.30 15.39
N LEU A 6 -47.02 -1.69 16.50
CA LEU A 6 -45.79 -0.87 16.60
C LEU A 6 -44.50 -1.70 16.77
N GLN A 7 -44.60 -2.92 17.32
CA GLN A 7 -43.43 -3.76 17.64
C GLN A 7 -42.74 -4.39 16.43
N HIS A 8 -43.47 -4.66 15.35
CA HIS A 8 -42.92 -5.28 14.14
C HIS A 8 -42.18 -4.27 13.26
N SER A 9 -42.68 -3.03 13.20
CA SER A 9 -42.08 -1.94 12.42
C SER A 9 -40.70 -1.54 12.95
N VAL A 10 -40.53 -1.49 14.27
CA VAL A 10 -39.25 -1.12 14.91
C VAL A 10 -38.16 -2.17 14.66
N LYS A 11 -38.52 -3.46 14.67
CA LYS A 11 -37.58 -4.57 14.39
C LYS A 11 -37.05 -4.55 12.96
N ILE A 12 -37.90 -4.22 11.99
CA ILE A 12 -37.51 -4.16 10.57
C ILE A 12 -36.57 -2.97 10.33
N ILE A 13 -36.85 -1.82 10.94
CA ILE A 13 -36.00 -0.63 10.82
C ILE A 13 -34.62 -0.87 11.45
N PHE A 14 -34.56 -1.52 12.62
CA PHE A 14 -33.29 -1.88 13.27
C PHE A 14 -32.47 -2.89 12.47
N ALA A 15 -33.12 -3.92 11.88
CA ALA A 15 -32.44 -4.89 11.03
C ALA A 15 -31.88 -4.25 9.75
N GLY A 16 -32.62 -3.33 9.13
CA GLY A 16 -32.16 -2.58 7.95
C GLY A 16 -30.96 -1.68 8.24
N ALA A 17 -30.97 -0.99 9.39
CA ALA A 17 -29.85 -0.14 9.82
C ALA A 17 -28.57 -0.95 10.10
N LEU A 18 -28.69 -2.15 10.68
CA LEU A 18 -27.56 -3.07 10.92
C LEU A 18 -26.95 -3.61 9.63
N ILE A 19 -27.76 -3.93 8.61
CA ILE A 19 -27.26 -4.36 7.30
C ILE A 19 -26.52 -3.20 6.62
N ALA A 20 -27.06 -1.98 6.65
CA ALA A 20 -26.39 -0.81 6.07
C ALA A 20 -25.06 -0.47 6.76
N LEU A 21 -24.98 -0.61 8.10
CA LEU A 21 -23.75 -0.38 8.87
C LEU A 21 -22.68 -1.46 8.59
N MET A 22 -23.07 -2.72 8.38
CA MET A 22 -22.15 -3.80 8.03
C MET A 22 -21.62 -3.66 6.58
N SER A 23 -22.44 -3.17 5.65
CA SER A 23 -22.00 -2.90 4.26
C SER A 23 -21.02 -1.73 4.14
N ALA A 24 -21.07 -0.75 5.04
CA ALA A 24 -20.15 0.39 5.05
C ALA A 24 -18.70 0.01 5.45
N CYS A 25 -18.51 -1.11 6.17
CA CYS A 25 -17.18 -1.60 6.53
C CYS A 25 -16.46 -2.31 5.37
N ALA A 26 -17.19 -2.77 4.35
CA ALA A 26 -16.61 -3.48 3.20
C ALA A 26 -16.00 -2.55 2.14
N THR A 27 -16.29 -1.23 2.22
CA THR A 27 -15.83 -0.23 1.24
C THR A 27 -14.68 0.64 1.73
N MET A 28 -14.17 0.42 2.94
CA MET A 28 -13.01 1.17 3.44
C MET A 28 -11.77 0.85 2.60
N THR A 29 -11.28 1.86 1.88
CA THR A 29 -9.98 1.78 1.21
C THR A 29 -8.91 1.57 2.28
N PRO A 30 -8.05 0.53 2.17
CA PRO A 30 -7.00 0.30 3.14
C PRO A 30 -6.11 1.55 3.26
N SER A 31 -5.78 1.93 4.50
CA SER A 31 -4.92 3.07 4.82
C SER A 31 -3.65 2.61 5.55
N GLY A 32 -2.65 3.48 5.67
CA GLY A 32 -1.39 3.15 6.33
C GLY A 32 -0.62 2.01 5.64
N PRO A 33 0.18 1.21 6.37
CA PRO A 33 0.95 0.09 5.81
C PRO A 33 0.09 -0.93 5.06
N ALA A 34 -1.14 -1.17 5.52
CA ALA A 34 -2.08 -2.08 4.87
C ALA A 34 -2.50 -1.61 3.47
N ALA A 35 -2.41 -0.31 3.17
CA ALA A 35 -2.66 0.24 1.83
C ALA A 35 -1.63 -0.24 0.80
N LEU A 36 -0.39 -0.46 1.24
CA LEU A 36 0.74 -0.80 0.40
C LEU A 36 1.01 -2.31 0.36
N ALA A 37 0.57 -3.05 1.38
CA ALA A 37 0.85 -4.46 1.52
C ALA A 37 0.41 -5.29 0.28
N GLY A 38 1.32 -6.14 -0.18
CA GLY A 38 1.12 -7.01 -1.33
C GLY A 38 2.38 -7.17 -2.18
N THR A 39 2.24 -7.96 -3.24
CA THR A 39 3.28 -8.13 -4.26
C THR A 39 2.89 -7.34 -5.50
N TRP A 40 3.81 -6.49 -5.93
CA TRP A 40 3.63 -5.56 -7.01
C TRP A 40 4.66 -5.81 -8.10
N THR A 41 4.30 -5.57 -9.35
CA THR A 41 5.19 -5.63 -10.51
C THR A 41 5.07 -4.38 -11.35
N ASN A 42 6.14 -3.97 -12.02
CA ASN A 42 6.14 -2.81 -12.92
C ASN A 42 6.63 -3.16 -14.33
N SER A 43 6.57 -2.18 -15.23
CA SER A 43 7.01 -2.31 -16.64
C SER A 43 8.50 -2.63 -16.82
N LEU A 44 9.32 -2.38 -15.80
CA LEU A 44 10.74 -2.74 -15.79
C LEU A 44 10.96 -4.22 -15.42
N GLY A 45 9.90 -4.97 -15.13
CA GLY A 45 9.96 -6.36 -14.65
C GLY A 45 10.40 -6.49 -13.20
N THR A 46 10.40 -5.39 -12.43
CA THR A 46 10.75 -5.42 -11.02
C THR A 46 9.57 -5.90 -10.20
N VAL A 47 9.82 -6.82 -9.27
CA VAL A 47 8.84 -7.29 -8.29
C VAL A 47 9.15 -6.65 -6.95
N TRP A 48 8.15 -6.02 -6.34
CA TRP A 48 8.24 -5.43 -5.01
C TRP A 48 7.20 -6.06 -4.09
N THR A 49 7.65 -6.85 -3.13
CA THR A 49 6.82 -7.37 -2.05
C THR A 49 6.92 -6.40 -0.87
N ILE A 50 5.79 -5.80 -0.52
CA ILE A 50 5.65 -4.89 0.62
C ILE A 50 4.86 -5.64 1.69
N ASN A 51 5.44 -5.81 2.86
CA ASN A 51 4.83 -6.51 3.98
C ASN A 51 4.12 -5.52 4.91
N ALA A 52 3.04 -5.94 5.57
CA ALA A 52 2.31 -5.07 6.50
C ALA A 52 3.09 -4.72 7.77
N ASP A 53 4.18 -5.42 8.06
CA ASP A 53 5.06 -5.24 9.23
C ASP A 53 6.10 -4.11 9.08
N GLY A 54 6.04 -3.34 7.98
CA GLY A 54 7.00 -2.27 7.71
C GLY A 54 8.27 -2.75 7.00
N THR A 55 8.33 -3.99 6.51
CA THR A 55 9.46 -4.50 5.71
C THR A 55 9.11 -4.62 4.22
N PHE A 56 10.13 -4.68 3.38
CA PHE A 56 9.94 -4.98 1.97
C PHE A 56 11.10 -5.77 1.36
N HIS A 57 10.80 -6.39 0.22
CA HIS A 57 11.75 -7.10 -0.63
C HIS A 57 11.53 -6.73 -2.10
N VAL A 58 12.62 -6.42 -2.81
CA VAL A 58 12.61 -6.05 -4.23
C VAL A 58 13.50 -7.00 -5.01
N MET A 59 12.95 -7.58 -6.07
CA MET A 59 13.69 -8.32 -7.10
C MET A 59 13.63 -7.53 -8.41
N ALA A 60 14.72 -6.85 -8.75
CA ALA A 60 14.88 -6.15 -10.02
C ALA A 60 15.56 -7.05 -11.04
N THR A 61 15.17 -6.91 -12.30
CA THR A 61 15.71 -7.69 -13.43
C THR A 61 16.81 -6.94 -14.20
N HIS A 62 16.74 -5.61 -14.30
CA HIS A 62 17.65 -4.80 -15.11
C HIS A 62 18.09 -3.48 -14.44
N PRO A 63 19.28 -3.44 -13.81
CA PRO A 63 20.20 -4.56 -13.55
C PRO A 63 19.63 -5.52 -12.50
N LYS A 64 20.06 -6.79 -12.54
CA LYS A 64 19.63 -7.78 -11.55
C LYS A 64 20.04 -7.34 -10.15
N ALA A 65 19.08 -7.22 -9.26
CA ALA A 65 19.32 -6.86 -7.87
C ALA A 65 18.26 -7.49 -6.96
N GLU A 66 18.70 -7.86 -5.76
CA GLU A 66 17.84 -8.33 -4.69
C GLU A 66 18.07 -7.39 -3.49
N ILE A 67 17.01 -6.73 -3.04
CA ILE A 67 17.10 -5.63 -2.07
C ILE A 67 16.06 -5.85 -0.98
N TRP A 68 16.47 -5.74 0.28
CA TRP A 68 15.59 -5.72 1.44
C TRP A 68 15.65 -4.34 2.09
N GLY A 69 14.53 -3.96 2.70
CA GLY A 69 14.46 -2.70 3.40
C GLY A 69 13.31 -2.61 4.37
N THR A 70 13.20 -1.44 4.97
CA THR A 70 12.11 -1.06 5.86
C THR A 70 11.42 0.17 5.32
N TYR A 71 10.16 0.34 5.71
CA TYR A 71 9.40 1.53 5.38
C TYR A 71 8.51 1.98 6.52
N THR A 72 8.18 3.26 6.52
CA THR A 72 7.15 3.85 7.38
C THR A 72 6.12 4.57 6.51
N VAL A 73 4.90 4.71 7.02
CA VAL A 73 3.81 5.42 6.36
C VAL A 73 3.25 6.49 7.29
N ALA A 74 3.13 7.71 6.78
CA ALA A 74 2.43 8.81 7.42
C ALA A 74 1.45 9.42 6.40
N GLY A 75 0.15 9.18 6.58
CA GLY A 75 -0.87 9.60 5.62
C GLY A 75 -0.67 8.95 4.24
N ASP A 76 -0.53 9.79 3.21
CA ASP A 76 -0.26 9.39 1.82
C ASP A 76 1.24 9.26 1.51
N THR A 77 2.12 9.37 2.53
CA THR A 77 3.56 9.43 2.33
C THR A 77 4.23 8.17 2.86
N ILE A 78 5.04 7.53 2.01
CA ILE A 78 5.94 6.43 2.36
C ILE A 78 7.37 6.96 2.50
N THR A 79 8.08 6.50 3.53
CA THR A 79 9.53 6.62 3.62
C THR A 79 10.13 5.23 3.52
N ALA A 80 10.93 4.96 2.49
CA ALA A 80 11.52 3.65 2.22
C ALA A 80 13.05 3.69 2.35
N GLN A 81 13.64 2.74 3.05
CA GLN A 81 15.07 2.67 3.26
C GLN A 81 15.59 1.25 2.99
N GLU A 82 16.58 1.16 2.10
CA GLU A 82 17.32 -0.08 1.88
C GLU A 82 18.14 -0.41 3.13
N THR A 83 17.97 -1.61 3.67
CA THR A 83 18.75 -2.12 4.81
C THR A 83 19.78 -3.14 4.35
N ARG A 84 19.49 -3.86 3.26
CA ARG A 84 20.37 -4.88 2.68
C ARG A 84 20.18 -4.96 1.18
N ARG A 85 21.24 -5.32 0.48
CA ARG A 85 21.22 -5.68 -0.94
C ARG A 85 22.10 -6.90 -1.16
N SER A 86 21.76 -7.75 -2.12
CA SER A 86 22.68 -8.74 -2.66
C SER A 86 23.77 -7.98 -3.44
N GLY A 87 24.91 -7.78 -2.78
CA GLY A 87 26.00 -6.90 -3.23
C GLY A 87 26.06 -5.55 -2.50
N ALA A 88 27.03 -4.72 -2.88
CA ALA A 88 27.24 -3.43 -2.23
C ALA A 88 26.10 -2.44 -2.53
N ILE A 89 25.57 -1.80 -1.48
CA ILE A 89 24.63 -0.69 -1.63
C ILE A 89 25.41 0.54 -2.14
N PRO A 90 25.03 1.13 -3.28
CA PRO A 90 25.67 2.34 -3.79
C PRO A 90 25.64 3.47 -2.75
N LYS A 91 26.72 4.25 -2.61
CA LYS A 91 26.79 5.35 -1.63
C LYS A 91 25.63 6.34 -1.79
N ALA A 92 25.23 6.64 -3.02
CA ALA A 92 24.09 7.50 -3.34
C ALA A 92 22.73 6.93 -2.92
N CYS A 93 22.66 5.65 -2.54
CA CYS A 93 21.46 4.98 -2.06
C CYS A 93 21.49 4.71 -0.55
N ARG A 94 22.49 5.24 0.15
CA ARG A 94 22.54 5.23 1.62
C ARG A 94 21.63 6.33 2.14
N GLY A 95 20.42 5.95 2.53
CA GLY A 95 19.46 6.85 3.15
C GLY A 95 18.02 6.57 2.71
N PRO A 96 17.05 7.20 3.37
CA PRO A 96 15.64 7.05 3.04
C PRO A 96 15.30 7.76 1.72
N GLY A 97 14.32 7.20 1.00
CA GLY A 97 13.61 7.86 -0.08
C GLY A 97 12.17 8.09 0.34
N VAL A 98 11.65 9.29 0.09
CA VAL A 98 10.32 9.74 0.49
C VAL A 98 9.47 9.94 -0.75
N TYR A 99 8.28 9.33 -0.74
CA TYR A 99 7.34 9.38 -1.86
C TYR A 99 5.92 9.56 -1.35
N LYS A 100 5.10 10.25 -2.13
CA LYS A 100 3.65 10.15 -1.98
C LYS A 100 3.16 8.93 -2.76
N PHE A 101 2.23 8.18 -2.20
CA PHE A 101 1.62 7.06 -2.88
C PHE A 101 0.12 7.29 -3.09
N SER A 102 -0.41 6.69 -4.13
CA SER A 102 -1.85 6.62 -4.37
C SER A 102 -2.25 5.22 -4.83
N ARG A 103 -3.45 4.82 -4.44
CA ARG A 103 -4.04 3.53 -4.76
C ARG A 103 -5.42 3.76 -5.39
N PRO A 104 -5.48 4.07 -6.70
CA PRO A 104 -6.75 4.40 -7.36
C PRO A 104 -7.71 3.22 -7.40
N ASP A 105 -7.19 1.99 -7.40
CA ASP A 105 -7.96 0.76 -7.31
C ASP A 105 -7.15 -0.33 -6.58
N GLN A 106 -7.73 -1.52 -6.39
CA GLN A 106 -7.08 -2.59 -5.63
C GLN A 106 -5.83 -3.17 -6.32
N ASN A 107 -5.70 -3.00 -7.63
CA ASN A 107 -4.67 -3.59 -8.48
C ASN A 107 -3.62 -2.59 -8.95
N SER A 108 -3.80 -1.31 -8.68
CA SER A 108 -2.90 -0.24 -9.12
C SER A 108 -2.27 0.49 -7.94
N LEU A 109 -0.97 0.75 -8.03
CA LEU A 109 -0.22 1.52 -7.05
C LEU A 109 0.73 2.47 -7.79
N SER A 110 0.78 3.73 -7.37
CA SER A 110 1.68 4.72 -7.97
C SER A 110 2.39 5.53 -6.90
N PHE A 111 3.58 6.00 -7.23
CA PHE A 111 4.39 6.81 -6.35
C PHE A 111 4.88 8.07 -7.05
N VAL A 112 4.83 9.19 -6.35
CA VAL A 112 5.38 10.48 -6.77
C VAL A 112 6.53 10.85 -5.85
N LEU A 113 7.66 11.22 -6.44
CA LEU A 113 8.85 11.63 -5.70
C LEU A 113 8.58 12.85 -4.82
N VAL A 114 8.92 12.75 -3.53
CA VAL A 114 9.02 13.91 -2.62
C VAL A 114 10.48 14.27 -2.41
N SER A 115 11.30 13.30 -1.97
CA SER A 115 12.73 13.50 -1.77
C SER A 115 13.46 12.17 -1.80
N ASP A 116 14.40 12.01 -2.72
CA ASP A 116 15.33 10.89 -2.76
C ASP A 116 16.54 11.29 -3.61
N VAL A 117 17.72 10.83 -3.22
CA VAL A 117 18.99 11.03 -3.94
C VAL A 117 19.44 9.78 -4.69
N CYS A 118 18.83 8.62 -4.43
CA CYS A 118 19.14 7.34 -5.07
C CYS A 118 18.47 7.23 -6.45
N LYS A 119 19.16 7.68 -7.50
CA LYS A 119 18.64 7.63 -8.89
C LYS A 119 18.07 6.26 -9.31
N PRO A 120 18.70 5.11 -8.99
CA PRO A 120 18.11 3.80 -9.32
C PRO A 120 16.79 3.53 -8.60
N ARG A 121 16.68 3.89 -7.31
CA ARG A 121 15.45 3.74 -6.53
C ARG A 121 14.36 4.65 -7.06
N ILE A 122 14.66 5.92 -7.34
CA ILE A 122 13.73 6.87 -7.96
C ILE A 122 13.15 6.28 -9.25
N ARG A 123 14.00 5.88 -10.19
CA ARG A 123 13.59 5.32 -11.48
C ARG A 123 12.62 4.15 -11.32
N ASN A 124 12.86 3.29 -10.33
CA ASN A 124 12.05 2.10 -10.12
C ASN A 124 10.74 2.39 -9.36
N VAL A 125 10.82 3.12 -8.25
CA VAL A 125 9.68 3.42 -7.37
C VAL A 125 8.62 4.24 -8.11
N THR A 126 9.02 5.21 -8.95
CA THR A 126 8.09 6.07 -9.69
C THR A 126 7.50 5.41 -10.94
N GLN A 127 7.73 4.11 -11.16
CA GLN A 127 6.97 3.38 -12.18
C GLN A 127 5.52 3.17 -11.72
N PRO A 128 4.58 3.01 -12.66
CA PRO A 128 3.28 2.42 -12.35
C PRO A 128 3.47 0.97 -11.88
N TRP A 129 2.80 0.62 -10.78
CA TRP A 129 2.82 -0.72 -10.22
C TRP A 129 1.46 -1.39 -10.37
N HIS A 130 1.50 -2.67 -10.69
CA HIS A 130 0.34 -3.55 -10.80
C HIS A 130 0.47 -4.70 -9.82
N ARG A 131 -0.66 -5.19 -9.31
CA ARG A 131 -0.68 -6.40 -8.48
C ARG A 131 -0.12 -7.58 -9.30
N LYS A 132 0.79 -8.36 -8.70
CA LYS A 132 1.33 -9.58 -9.30
C LYS A 132 0.45 -10.79 -8.96
#